data_AF-A0A4R3J8S3-F1
#
_entry.id   AF-A0A4R3J8S3-F1
#
_cell.length_a   1.000
_cell.length_b   1.000
_cell.length_c   1.000
_cell.angle_alpha   90.00
_cell.angle_beta   90.00
_cell.angle_gamma   90.00
#
_symmetry.space_group_name_H-M   'P 1'
#
loop_
_entity.id
_entity.type
_entity.pdbx_description
1 polymer ?
#
loop_
_entity_poly.entity_id
_entity_poly.type
_entity_poly.pdbx_seq_one_letter_code
_entity_poly.pdbx_strand_id
1 'polypeptide(L)'
;MARNLVLSVHEFMTIMGTLDEAITAAGGESASSVYDAWYMQWREVDEKLESLSLMKRADMLFDGKITINNISDAHLNELMVVVENQIRANRELLDSNDEDADEEELEMWEKRLENILELRREGEHGGVS
;
A
#
# COMPACT_ATOMS: atom_id res chain seq x y z
N MET A 1 -17.03 -6.48 -13.06
CA MET A 1 -16.29 -5.24 -13.41
C MET A 1 -14.86 -5.40 -12.92
N ALA A 2 -13.85 -4.98 -13.70
CA ALA A 2 -12.49 -4.93 -13.18
C ALA A 2 -12.39 -3.79 -12.14
N ARG A 3 -11.92 -4.09 -10.93
CA ARG A 3 -11.69 -3.09 -9.88
C ARG A 3 -10.30 -2.51 -10.05
N ASN A 4 -10.20 -1.20 -9.94
CA ASN A 4 -8.94 -0.47 -10.00
C ASN A 4 -8.70 0.21 -8.65
N LEU A 5 -7.45 0.24 -8.22
CA LEU A 5 -7.01 0.91 -7.01
C LEU A 5 -5.98 1.96 -7.39
N VAL A 6 -6.16 3.18 -6.91
CA VAL A 6 -5.16 4.26 -7.07
C VAL A 6 -4.50 4.50 -5.73
N LEU A 7 -3.18 4.34 -5.70
CA LEU A 7 -2.30 4.59 -4.56
C LEU A 7 -1.45 5.84 -4.83
N SER A 8 -1.04 6.57 -3.81
CA SER A 8 0.14 7.42 -3.93
C SER A 8 1.39 6.57 -4.14
N VAL A 9 2.47 7.17 -4.66
CA VAL A 9 3.76 6.48 -4.74
C VAL A 9 4.26 6.13 -3.34
N HIS A 10 4.08 7.03 -2.36
CA HIS A 10 4.38 6.74 -0.94
C HIS A 10 3.66 5.48 -0.45
N GLU A 11 2.33 5.42 -0.58
CA GLU A 11 1.53 4.27 -0.15
C GLU A 11 2.00 2.96 -0.83
N PHE A 12 2.23 3.02 -2.14
CA PHE A 12 2.67 1.87 -2.92
C PHE A 12 4.05 1.36 -2.48
N MET A 13 5.00 2.26 -2.27
CA MET A 13 6.35 1.91 -1.81
C MET A 13 6.33 1.33 -0.40
N THR A 14 5.54 1.92 0.52
CA THR A 14 5.41 1.44 1.90
C THR A 14 4.77 0.05 1.96
N ILE A 15 3.71 -0.19 1.18
CA ILE A 15 3.07 -1.52 1.09
C ILE A 15 4.06 -2.57 0.60
N MET A 16 4.74 -2.30 -0.51
CA MET A 16 5.66 -3.27 -1.12
C MET A 16 6.88 -3.52 -0.24
N GLY A 17 7.43 -2.48 0.39
CA GLY A 17 8.52 -2.64 1.37
C GLY A 17 8.10 -3.46 2.59
N THR A 18 6.91 -3.22 3.14
CA THR A 18 6.38 -4.00 4.27
C THR A 18 6.24 -5.48 3.92
N LEU A 19 5.74 -5.79 2.72
CA LEU A 19 5.61 -7.16 2.23
C LEU A 19 6.98 -7.81 2.00
N ASP A 20 7.93 -7.09 1.42
CA ASP A 20 9.30 -7.56 1.19
C ASP A 20 10.00 -7.94 2.50
N GLU A 21 9.90 -7.06 3.51
CA GLU A 21 10.45 -7.29 4.84
C GLU A 21 9.82 -8.52 5.51
N ALA A 22 8.49 -8.66 5.42
CA ALA A 22 7.77 -9.80 5.98
C ALA A 22 8.17 -11.12 5.31
N ILE A 23 8.29 -11.14 3.97
CA ILE A 23 8.73 -12.31 3.20
C ILE A 23 10.16 -12.66 3.55
N THR A 24 11.04 -11.67 3.63
CA THR A 24 12.44 -11.86 4.01
C THR A 24 12.55 -12.44 5.42
N ALA A 25 11.76 -11.92 6.37
CA ALA A 25 11.70 -12.44 7.74
C ALA A 25 11.16 -13.88 7.81
N ALA A 26 10.28 -14.28 6.88
CA ALA A 26 9.73 -15.62 6.79
C ALA A 26 10.63 -16.64 6.06
N GLY A 27 11.82 -16.24 5.58
CA GLY A 27 12.77 -17.11 4.90
C GLY A 27 12.80 -16.98 3.37
N GLY A 28 12.15 -15.95 2.81
CA GLY A 28 12.32 -15.52 1.42
C GLY A 28 11.39 -16.17 0.39
N GLU A 29 10.52 -17.11 0.78
CA GLU A 29 9.47 -17.63 -0.10
C GLU A 29 8.21 -16.74 0.02
N SER A 30 7.79 -16.14 -1.11
CA SER A 30 6.56 -15.36 -1.17
C SER A 30 5.34 -16.27 -1.29
N ALA A 31 4.36 -16.07 -0.41
CA ALA A 31 2.98 -16.53 -0.56
C ALA A 31 2.02 -15.34 -0.78
N SER A 32 2.57 -14.17 -1.08
CA SER A 32 1.85 -12.90 -1.17
C SER A 32 1.32 -12.69 -2.57
N SER A 33 0.00 -12.61 -2.68
CA SER A 33 -0.68 -12.35 -3.96
C SER A 33 -0.40 -10.94 -4.48
N VAL A 34 -0.28 -9.97 -3.57
CA VAL A 34 0.05 -8.58 -3.87
C VAL A 34 1.50 -8.44 -4.30
N TYR A 35 2.45 -8.96 -3.51
CA TYR A 35 3.88 -8.81 -3.78
C TYR A 35 4.23 -9.40 -5.14
N ASP A 36 3.83 -10.65 -5.41
CA ASP A 36 4.14 -11.32 -6.67
C ASP A 36 3.55 -10.60 -7.88
N ALA A 37 2.31 -10.09 -7.75
CA ALA A 37 1.64 -9.39 -8.83
C ALA A 37 2.22 -8.00 -9.11
N TRP A 38 2.73 -7.31 -8.08
CA TRP A 38 3.15 -5.91 -8.17
C TRP A 38 4.66 -5.72 -8.22
N TYR A 39 5.45 -6.78 -7.98
CA TYR A 39 6.90 -6.73 -7.86
C TYR A 39 7.58 -6.01 -9.03
N MET A 40 7.23 -6.34 -10.28
CA MET A 40 7.84 -5.70 -11.46
C MET A 40 7.58 -4.19 -11.48
N GLN A 41 6.35 -3.77 -11.20
CA GLN A 41 5.99 -2.36 -11.13
C GLN A 41 6.70 -1.66 -9.96
N TRP A 42 6.85 -2.35 -8.84
CA TRP A 42 7.61 -1.85 -7.70
C TRP A 42 9.07 -1.60 -8.04
N ARG A 43 9.75 -2.56 -8.68
CA ARG A 43 11.15 -2.39 -9.12
C ARG A 43 11.33 -1.22 -10.09
N GLU A 44 10.38 -1.00 -11.01
CA GLU A 44 10.41 0.14 -11.95
C GLU A 44 10.24 1.50 -11.23
N VAL A 45 9.35 1.56 -10.25
CA VAL A 45 9.14 2.78 -9.44
C VAL A 45 10.35 3.05 -8.56
N ASP A 46 10.91 2.01 -7.93
CA ASP A 46 12.11 2.05 -7.10
C ASP A 46 13.31 2.62 -7.89
N GLU A 47 13.63 2.03 -9.04
CA GLU A 47 14.71 2.50 -9.92
C GLU A 47 14.49 3.95 -10.37
N LYS A 48 13.24 4.32 -10.67
CA LYS A 48 12.89 5.70 -11.02
C LYS A 48 13.13 6.65 -9.85
N LEU A 49 12.72 6.31 -8.64
CA LEU A 49 12.94 7.14 -7.45
C LEU A 49 14.44 7.31 -7.16
N GLU A 50 15.23 6.26 -7.32
CA GLU A 50 16.69 6.30 -7.16
C GLU A 50 17.37 7.27 -8.12
N SER A 51 16.87 7.36 -9.36
CA SER A 51 17.41 8.24 -10.40
C SER A 51 17.12 9.74 -10.19
N LEU A 52 16.18 10.08 -9.30
CA LEU A 52 15.74 11.46 -9.06
C LEU A 52 16.60 12.19 -8.01
N SER A 53 16.70 13.51 -8.14
CA SER A 53 17.22 14.37 -7.08
C SER A 53 16.27 14.37 -5.87
N LEU A 54 16.78 14.71 -4.67
CA LEU A 54 16.01 14.70 -3.43
C LEU A 54 14.66 15.44 -3.53
N MET A 55 14.65 16.66 -4.07
CA MET A 55 13.42 17.44 -4.23
C MET A 55 12.41 16.74 -5.15
N LYS A 56 12.87 16.24 -6.31
CA LYS A 56 11.98 15.54 -7.26
C LYS A 56 11.51 14.20 -6.73
N ARG A 57 12.32 13.53 -5.92
CA ARG A 57 11.95 12.30 -5.23
C ARG A 57 10.84 12.57 -4.22
N ALA A 58 10.97 13.62 -3.41
CA ALA A 58 9.93 14.05 -2.49
C ALA A 58 8.64 14.40 -3.24
N ASP A 59 8.71 15.24 -4.27
CA ASP A 59 7.54 15.58 -5.11
C ASP A 59 6.86 14.31 -5.66
N MET A 60 7.64 13.34 -6.14
CA MET A 60 7.08 12.09 -6.66
C MET A 60 6.45 11.21 -5.57
N LEU A 61 7.00 11.17 -4.36
CA LEU A 61 6.43 10.43 -3.23
C LEU A 61 5.08 11.02 -2.80
N PHE A 62 4.98 12.34 -2.69
CA PHE A 62 3.76 13.03 -2.25
C PHE A 62 2.68 13.11 -3.34
N ASP A 63 3.06 13.55 -4.56
CA ASP A 63 2.08 13.85 -5.62
C ASP A 63 1.89 12.69 -6.59
N GLY A 64 2.87 11.81 -6.72
CA GLY A 64 2.84 10.70 -7.65
C GLY A 64 1.71 9.72 -7.34
N LYS A 65 1.08 9.18 -8.38
CA LYS A 65 0.02 8.18 -8.27
C LYS A 65 0.38 6.93 -9.06
N ILE A 66 0.01 5.78 -8.49
CA ILE A 66 0.13 4.46 -9.09
C ILE A 66 -1.27 3.88 -9.24
N THR A 67 -1.63 3.50 -10.47
CA THR A 67 -2.88 2.81 -10.75
C THR A 67 -2.61 1.32 -10.86
N ILE A 68 -3.25 0.54 -9.99
CA ILE A 68 -3.28 -0.91 -10.06
C ILE A 68 -4.61 -1.33 -10.68
N ASN A 69 -4.52 -2.07 -11.78
CA ASN A 69 -5.69 -2.60 -12.48
C ASN A 69 -5.96 -4.06 -12.07
N ASN A 70 -7.19 -4.53 -12.27
CA ASN A 70 -7.59 -5.91 -12.05
C ASN A 70 -7.35 -6.42 -10.60
N ILE A 71 -7.78 -5.62 -9.62
CA ILE A 71 -7.70 -5.97 -8.20
C ILE A 71 -8.66 -7.13 -7.88
N SER A 72 -8.10 -8.23 -7.39
CA SER A 72 -8.82 -9.42 -6.92
C SER A 72 -9.23 -9.29 -5.44
N ASP A 73 -10.13 -10.15 -4.97
CA ASP A 73 -10.49 -10.20 -3.54
C ASP A 73 -9.31 -10.64 -2.67
N ALA A 74 -8.44 -11.51 -3.20
CA ALA A 74 -7.22 -11.90 -2.52
C ALA A 74 -6.29 -10.69 -2.31
N HIS A 75 -6.12 -9.85 -3.34
CA HIS A 75 -5.34 -8.61 -3.21
C HIS A 75 -5.95 -7.69 -2.15
N LEU A 76 -7.28 -7.48 -2.17
CA LEU A 76 -7.93 -6.61 -1.19
C LEU A 76 -7.77 -7.12 0.24
N ASN A 77 -7.97 -8.42 0.49
CA ASN A 77 -7.82 -9.01 1.82
C ASN A 77 -6.39 -8.87 2.34
N GLU A 78 -5.40 -9.10 1.49
CA GLU A 78 -4.00 -8.93 1.86
C GLU A 78 -3.64 -7.46 2.11
N LEU A 79 -4.10 -6.54 1.26
CA LEU A 79 -3.92 -5.10 1.47
C LEU A 79 -4.56 -4.62 2.76
N MET A 80 -5.76 -5.13 3.12
CA MET A 80 -6.39 -4.81 4.40
C MET A 80 -5.46 -5.14 5.56
N VAL A 81 -4.85 -6.32 5.57
CA VAL A 81 -3.92 -6.73 6.64
C VAL A 81 -2.70 -5.82 6.71
N VAL A 82 -2.11 -5.45 5.57
CA VAL A 82 -0.96 -4.54 5.52
C VAL A 82 -1.35 -3.16 6.05
N VAL A 83 -2.48 -2.60 5.58
CA VAL A 83 -2.93 -1.27 5.97
C VAL A 83 -3.35 -1.23 7.45
N GLU A 84 -4.03 -2.25 7.96
CA GLU A 84 -4.36 -2.36 9.39
C GLU A 84 -3.10 -2.38 10.27
N ASN A 85 -2.03 -3.05 9.81
CA ASN A 85 -0.75 -3.03 10.51
C ASN A 85 -0.09 -1.64 10.48
N GLN A 86 -0.17 -0.92 9.36
CA GLN A 86 0.32 0.47 9.26
C GLN A 86 -0.45 1.41 10.19
N ILE A 87 -1.78 1.29 10.26
CA ILE A 87 -2.63 2.04 11.20
C ILE A 87 -2.20 1.75 12.64
N ARG A 88 -2.01 0.47 13.00
CA ARG A 88 -1.58 0.10 14.35
C ARG A 88 -0.21 0.69 14.69
N ALA A 89 0.78 0.58 13.79
CA ALA A 89 2.11 1.11 14.01
C ALA A 89 2.11 2.63 14.20
N ASN A 90 1.39 3.37 13.35
CA ASN A 90 1.28 4.84 13.46
C ASN A 90 0.58 5.26 14.76
N ARG A 91 -0.46 4.53 15.21
CA ARG A 91 -1.09 4.78 16.52
C ARG A 91 -0.12 4.54 17.67
N GLU A 92 0.70 3.50 17.62
CA GLU A 92 1.71 3.22 18.65
C GLU A 92 2.76 4.35 18.73
N LEU A 93 3.18 4.92 17.60
CA LEU A 93 4.07 6.10 17.57
C LEU A 93 3.42 7.31 18.24
N LEU A 94 2.15 7.60 17.93
CA LEU A 94 1.40 8.70 18.54
C LEU A 94 1.21 8.50 20.05
N ASP A 95 0.81 7.29 20.46
CA ASP A 95 0.59 6.94 21.87
C ASP A 95 1.87 7.03 22.71
N SER A 96 3.02 6.77 22.09
CA SER A 96 4.34 6.88 22.73
C SER A 96 4.97 8.27 22.63
N ASN A 97 4.32 9.22 21.94
CA ASN A 97 4.85 10.56 21.63
C ASN A 97 6.26 10.47 21.00
N ASP A 98 6.40 9.55 20.06
CA ASP A 98 7.63 9.34 19.30
C ASP A 98 7.90 10.54 18.36
N GLU A 99 9.16 10.79 17.99
CA GLU A 99 9.52 11.89 17.09
C GLU A 99 9.07 11.64 15.64
N ASP A 100 8.90 10.36 15.28
CA ASP A 100 8.41 9.92 13.97
C ASP A 100 6.88 9.90 13.89
N ALA A 101 6.17 10.25 14.98
CA ALA A 101 4.72 10.24 15.01
C ALA A 101 4.12 11.32 14.10
N ASP A 102 3.27 10.90 13.14
CA ASP A 102 2.59 11.79 12.19
C ASP A 102 1.09 11.48 12.13
N GLU A 103 0.27 12.47 12.52
CA GLU A 103 -1.19 12.37 12.47
C GLU A 103 -1.72 12.29 11.02
N GLU A 104 -1.07 12.98 10.08
CA GLU A 104 -1.49 12.97 8.67
C GLU A 104 -1.23 11.60 8.03
N GLU A 105 -0.15 10.92 8.41
CA GLU A 105 0.16 9.56 7.98
C GLU A 105 -0.89 8.57 8.49
N LEU A 106 -1.29 8.67 9.77
CA LEU A 106 -2.37 7.85 10.31
C LEU A 106 -3.69 8.07 9.57
N GLU A 107 -4.12 9.33 9.40
CA GLU A 107 -5.37 9.66 8.69
C GLU A 107 -5.36 9.13 7.25
N MET A 108 -4.22 9.20 6.58
CA MET A 108 -4.04 8.68 5.23
C MET A 108 -4.28 7.16 5.18
N TRP A 109 -3.69 6.39 6.11
CA TRP A 109 -3.89 4.95 6.17
C TRP A 109 -5.31 4.55 6.57
N GLU A 110 -5.94 5.28 7.50
CA GLU A 110 -7.34 5.04 7.88
C GLU A 110 -8.28 5.24 6.67
N LYS A 111 -8.09 6.33 5.93
CA LYS A 111 -8.83 6.57 4.68
C LYS A 111 -8.53 5.51 3.62
N ARG A 112 -7.31 4.99 3.54
CA ARG A 112 -6.98 3.88 2.65
C ARG A 112 -7.76 2.61 3.00
N LEU A 113 -7.89 2.30 4.29
CA LEU A 113 -8.68 1.15 4.74
C LEU A 113 -10.16 1.30 4.35
N GLU A 114 -10.75 2.48 4.55
CA GLU A 114 -12.12 2.78 4.11
C GLU A 114 -12.32 2.54 2.61
N ASN A 115 -11.40 3.06 1.77
CA ASN A 115 -11.45 2.88 0.33
C ASN A 115 -11.36 1.39 -0.08
N ILE A 116 -10.51 0.61 0.59
CA ILE A 116 -10.36 -0.83 0.33
C ILE A 116 -11.65 -1.58 0.70
N LEU A 117 -12.28 -1.24 1.82
CA LEU A 117 -13.56 -1.80 2.26
C LEU A 117 -14.70 -1.45 1.30
N GLU A 118 -14.72 -0.24 0.74
CA GLU A 118 -15.66 0.15 -0.31
C GLU A 118 -15.48 -0.69 -1.59
N LEU A 119 -14.27 -0.78 -2.11
CA LEU A 119 -13.95 -1.59 -3.30
C LEU A 119 -14.31 -3.07 -3.12
N ARG A 120 -14.17 -3.60 -1.90
CA ARG A 120 -14.61 -4.96 -1.58
C ARG A 120 -16.12 -5.10 -1.68
N ARG A 121 -16.88 -4.20 -1.03
CA ARG A 121 -18.36 -4.20 -1.04
C ARG A 121 -18.92 -4.08 -2.45
N GLU A 122 -18.31 -3.25 -3.31
CA GLU A 122 -18.69 -3.13 -4.72
C GLU A 122 -18.53 -4.43 -5.50
N GLY A 123 -17.46 -5.19 -5.21
CA GLY A 123 -17.22 -6.51 -5.80
C GLY A 123 -18.29 -7.54 -5.42
N GLU A 124 -18.78 -7.48 -4.18
CA GLU A 124 -19.81 -8.38 -3.66
C GLU A 124 -21.20 -8.11 -4.25
N HIS A 125 -21.54 -6.83 -4.50
CA HIS A 125 -22.84 -6.44 -5.06
C HIS A 125 -22.93 -6.57 -6.59
N GLY A 126 -21.80 -6.57 -7.29
CA GLY A 126 -21.73 -6.76 -8.74
C GLY A 126 -21.92 -8.21 -9.22
N GLY A 127 -22.08 -9.18 -8.30
CA GLY A 127 -22.30 -10.60 -8.59
C GLY A 127 -23.76 -11.03 -8.70
N VAL A 128 -24.71 -10.09 -8.58
CA VAL A 128 -26.14 -10.35 -8.78
C VAL A 128 -26.60 -9.63 -10.04
N SER A 129 -26.48 -10.30 -11.19
CA SER A 129 -27.21 -10.01 -12.44
C SER A 129 -27.22 -11.24 -13.33
#